data_AF-A0A644VZW0-F1
#
_entry.id   AF-A0A644VZW0-F1
#
_cell.length_a   1.000
_cell.length_b   1.000
_cell.length_c   1.000
_cell.angle_alpha   90.00
_cell.angle_beta   90.00
_cell.angle_gamma   90.00
#
_symmetry.space_group_name_H-M   'P 1'
#
loop_
_entity.id
_entity.type
_entity.pdbx_description
1 polymer ?
#
loop_
_entity_poly.entity_id
_entity_poly.type
_entity_poly.pdbx_seq_one_letter_code
_entity_poly.pdbx_strand_id
1 'polypeptide(L)'
;MKTHFQTLFLLISLLLIGCETNSVDYHSKLEIDSGDYIYALYLDGVGIGDPGYTVVKLEKNINPEEVYIKWTPREGINYEENKEQIEWFRERIILENYDEAGFHTQNPKIEYINNRYIVFSRGGYYYGLYDIFLKKDTFNIGSPWHEWREKSGYKSEKYDRNKEKKLYDEWIKNNIHAEIKNYILTNK
;
A
#
# COMPACT_ATOMS: atom_id res chain seq x y z
N MET A 1 -28.49 -36.17 -17.42
CA MET A 1 -27.32 -35.29 -17.60
C MET A 1 -27.47 -33.88 -16.99
N LYS A 2 -28.67 -33.33 -16.76
CA LYS A 2 -28.85 -31.99 -16.15
C LYS A 2 -28.65 -31.95 -14.63
N THR A 3 -28.86 -33.07 -13.92
CA THR A 3 -28.81 -33.13 -12.44
C THR A 3 -27.39 -33.06 -11.88
N HIS A 4 -26.38 -33.65 -12.53
CA HIS A 4 -24.99 -33.58 -12.06
C HIS A 4 -24.35 -32.19 -12.18
N PHE A 5 -24.82 -31.36 -13.14
CA PHE A 5 -24.29 -30.02 -13.33
C PHE A 5 -24.76 -29.04 -12.25
N GLN A 6 -25.98 -29.20 -11.75
CA GLN A 6 -26.53 -28.37 -10.67
C GLN A 6 -25.90 -28.68 -9.31
N THR A 7 -25.56 -29.95 -9.04
CA THR A 7 -24.88 -30.33 -7.79
C THR A 7 -23.44 -29.81 -7.73
N LEU A 8 -22.73 -29.80 -8.87
CA LEU A 8 -21.36 -29.27 -8.95
C LEU A 8 -21.32 -27.75 -8.73
N PHE A 9 -22.30 -27.01 -9.27
CA PHE A 9 -22.39 -25.55 -9.09
C PHE A 9 -22.70 -25.16 -7.64
N LEU A 10 -23.49 -25.98 -6.92
CA LEU A 10 -23.81 -25.76 -5.50
C LEU A 10 -22.61 -26.04 -4.57
N LEU A 11 -21.76 -27.01 -4.91
CA LEU A 11 -20.54 -27.32 -4.17
C LEU A 11 -19.47 -26.23 -4.32
N ILE A 12 -19.35 -25.64 -5.51
CA ILE A 12 -18.42 -24.52 -5.76
C ILE A 12 -18.86 -23.25 -5.04
N SER A 13 -20.16 -22.96 -4.97
CA SER A 13 -20.66 -21.80 -4.23
C SER A 13 -20.54 -21.96 -2.71
N LEU A 14 -20.61 -23.19 -2.17
CA LEU A 14 -20.39 -23.46 -0.74
C LEU A 14 -18.91 -23.33 -0.31
N LEU A 15 -17.96 -23.61 -1.21
CA LEU A 15 -16.53 -23.50 -0.92
C LEU A 15 -16.05 -22.04 -0.77
N LEU A 16 -16.77 -21.07 -1.34
CA LEU A 16 -16.42 -19.65 -1.27
C LEU A 16 -16.93 -18.95 0.01
N ILE A 17 -17.80 -19.59 0.79
CA ILE A 17 -18.46 -18.95 1.95
C ILE A 17 -17.59 -19.00 3.22
N GLY A 18 -16.53 -19.83 3.25
CA GLY A 18 -15.66 -20.00 4.42
C GLY A 18 -14.17 -19.70 4.18
N CYS A 19 -13.80 -19.11 3.04
CA CYS A 19 -12.40 -18.78 2.78
C CYS A 19 -12.04 -17.47 3.49
N GLU A 20 -11.32 -17.59 4.59
CA GLU A 20 -10.66 -16.46 5.26
C GLU A 20 -9.31 -16.23 4.60
N THR A 21 -8.92 -14.96 4.42
CA THR A 21 -7.57 -14.59 3.98
C THR A 21 -7.05 -13.42 4.81
N ASN A 22 -5.74 -13.22 4.75
CA ASN A 22 -5.11 -12.04 5.31
C ASN A 22 -5.36 -10.84 4.39
N SER A 23 -5.83 -9.73 4.93
CA SER A 23 -6.04 -8.50 4.15
C SER A 23 -4.73 -7.75 3.88
N VAL A 24 -3.65 -8.11 4.56
CA VAL A 24 -2.32 -7.52 4.38
C VAL A 24 -1.33 -8.60 3.98
N ASP A 25 -0.64 -8.41 2.87
CA ASP A 25 0.36 -9.36 2.37
C ASP A 25 1.76 -8.80 2.61
N TYR A 26 2.58 -9.55 3.36
CA TYR A 26 3.93 -9.13 3.68
C TYR A 26 4.81 -9.13 2.42
N HIS A 27 5.47 -8.01 2.14
CA HIS A 27 6.34 -7.89 0.97
C HIS A 27 7.83 -7.86 1.31
N SER A 28 8.22 -6.97 2.22
CA SER A 28 9.62 -6.82 2.62
C SER A 28 9.75 -6.11 3.95
N LYS A 29 10.94 -6.17 4.54
CA LYS A 29 11.31 -5.40 5.73
C LYS A 29 12.60 -4.64 5.52
N LEU A 30 12.72 -3.53 6.24
CA LEU A 30 13.91 -2.73 6.42
C LEU A 30 14.23 -2.72 7.92
N GLU A 31 15.42 -3.19 8.26
CA GLU A 31 15.93 -3.17 9.62
C GLU A 31 17.02 -2.10 9.74
N ILE A 32 16.95 -1.30 10.80
CA ILE A 32 17.95 -0.28 11.13
C ILE A 32 18.65 -0.74 12.40
N ASP A 33 19.97 -0.96 12.32
CA ASP A 33 20.75 -1.58 13.40
C ASP A 33 20.60 -0.84 14.75
N SER A 34 20.61 0.49 14.71
CA SER A 34 20.56 1.34 15.91
C SER A 34 19.16 1.57 16.50
N GLY A 35 18.10 1.02 15.89
CA GLY A 35 16.72 1.26 16.30
C GLY A 35 16.08 0.09 17.06
N ASP A 36 15.01 0.37 17.81
CA ASP A 36 14.16 -0.67 18.44
C ASP A 36 13.09 -1.22 17.49
N TYR A 37 13.07 -0.72 16.24
CA TYR A 37 12.00 -0.97 15.28
C TYR A 37 12.56 -1.53 13.97
N ILE A 38 11.73 -2.35 13.33
CA ILE A 38 11.79 -2.65 11.91
C ILE A 38 10.68 -1.90 11.19
N TYR A 39 10.81 -1.79 9.88
CA TYR A 39 9.81 -1.19 9.02
C TYR A 39 9.41 -2.22 7.99
N ALA A 40 8.15 -2.61 7.97
CA ALA A 40 7.62 -3.63 7.09
C ALA A 40 6.74 -2.99 6.02
N LEU A 41 6.90 -3.41 4.77
CA LEU A 41 6.04 -3.06 3.66
C LEU A 41 5.04 -4.18 3.45
N TYR A 42 3.76 -3.84 3.52
CA TYR A 42 2.63 -4.71 3.18
C TYR A 42 1.96 -4.22 1.90
N LEU A 43 1.44 -5.18 1.13
CA LEU A 43 0.55 -4.95 0.00
C LEU A 43 -0.88 -5.31 0.39
N ASP A 44 -1.86 -4.85 -0.38
CA ASP A 44 -3.22 -5.39 -0.25
C ASP A 44 -3.24 -6.89 -0.57
N GLY A 45 -3.51 -7.71 0.45
CA GLY A 45 -3.47 -9.16 0.36
C GLY A 45 -4.73 -9.80 -0.24
N VAL A 46 -5.81 -9.04 -0.38
CA VAL A 46 -7.05 -9.53 -0.99
C VAL A 46 -6.94 -9.53 -2.51
N GLY A 47 -6.17 -8.59 -3.08
CA GLY A 47 -5.98 -8.45 -4.52
C GLY A 47 -7.27 -8.10 -5.27
N ILE A 48 -8.29 -7.59 -4.56
CA ILE A 48 -9.57 -7.14 -5.12
C ILE A 48 -9.62 -5.62 -4.98
N GLY A 49 -9.40 -4.91 -6.08
CA GLY A 49 -9.46 -3.45 -6.13
C GLY A 49 -8.14 -2.83 -6.55
N ASP A 50 -7.91 -1.62 -6.05
CA ASP A 50 -6.74 -0.81 -6.37
C ASP A 50 -5.54 -1.26 -5.54
N PRO A 51 -4.34 -1.47 -6.13
CA PRO A 51 -3.17 -1.92 -5.39
C PRO A 51 -2.82 -0.96 -4.24
N GLY A 52 -2.87 -1.47 -3.00
CA GLY A 52 -2.48 -0.77 -1.78
C GLY A 52 -1.07 -1.12 -1.32
N TYR A 53 -0.41 -0.16 -0.67
CA TYR A 53 0.92 -0.25 -0.10
C TYR A 53 0.93 0.43 1.27
N THR A 54 1.31 -0.30 2.29
CA THR A 54 1.34 0.21 3.66
C THR A 54 2.69 -0.06 4.28
N VAL A 55 3.34 0.99 4.78
CA VAL A 55 4.58 0.86 5.56
C VAL A 55 4.24 0.97 7.03
N VAL A 56 4.59 -0.07 7.77
CA VAL A 56 4.28 -0.22 9.20
C VAL A 56 5.57 -0.24 9.99
N LYS A 57 5.61 0.52 11.08
CA LYS A 57 6.69 0.53 12.05
C LYS A 57 6.40 -0.48 13.16
N LEU A 58 7.20 -1.54 13.23
CA LEU A 58 7.02 -2.65 14.17
C LEU A 58 8.18 -2.71 15.15
N GLU A 59 7.91 -3.11 16.38
CA GLU A 59 8.94 -3.45 17.36
C GLU A 59 9.76 -4.66 16.85
N LYS A 60 11.07 -4.68 17.10
CA LYS A 60 12.00 -5.71 16.55
C LYS A 60 11.66 -7.16 16.91
N ASN A 61 10.90 -7.38 17.98
CA ASN A 61 10.46 -8.70 18.42
C ASN A 61 9.20 -9.19 17.69
N ILE A 62 8.57 -8.38 16.84
CA ILE A 62 7.39 -8.75 16.06
C ILE A 62 7.85 -9.36 14.72
N ASN A 63 7.34 -10.55 14.38
CA ASN A 63 7.52 -11.15 13.07
C ASN A 63 6.54 -10.51 12.07
N PRO A 64 7.00 -9.76 11.05
CA PRO A 64 6.10 -9.10 10.11
C PRO A 64 5.32 -10.10 9.22
N GLU A 65 5.83 -11.31 9.03
CA GLU A 65 5.14 -12.35 8.25
C GLU A 65 3.92 -12.92 8.98
N GLU A 66 3.82 -12.71 10.30
CA GLU A 66 2.72 -13.21 11.13
C GLU A 66 1.63 -12.16 11.39
N VAL A 67 1.81 -10.93 10.90
CA VAL A 67 0.78 -9.88 11.02
C VAL A 67 -0.43 -10.27 10.18
N TYR A 68 -1.58 -10.38 10.83
CA TYR A 68 -2.81 -10.89 10.23
C TYR A 68 -4.01 -9.99 10.52
N ILE A 69 -4.72 -9.61 9.47
CA ILE A 69 -6.02 -8.95 9.55
C ILE A 69 -7.01 -9.79 8.75
N LYS A 70 -8.00 -10.35 9.44
CA LYS A 70 -8.98 -11.23 8.82
C LYS A 70 -9.82 -10.48 7.78
N TRP A 71 -9.92 -11.06 6.59
CA TRP A 71 -10.88 -10.67 5.56
C TRP A 71 -11.68 -11.88 5.09
N THR A 72 -12.95 -11.65 4.75
CA THR A 72 -13.79 -12.65 4.08
C THR A 72 -14.51 -12.05 2.88
N PRO A 73 -14.82 -12.82 1.83
CA PRO A 73 -15.60 -12.33 0.69
C PRO A 73 -16.98 -11.78 1.05
N ARG A 74 -17.56 -12.28 2.15
CA ARG A 74 -18.92 -11.93 2.58
C ARG A 74 -18.97 -10.60 3.33
N GLU A 75 -18.00 -10.38 4.22
CA GLU A 75 -18.04 -9.28 5.20
C GLU A 75 -16.91 -8.27 4.99
N GLY A 76 -15.99 -8.55 4.08
CA GLY A 76 -14.73 -7.83 3.98
C GLY A 76 -13.94 -7.97 5.27
N ILE A 77 -13.38 -6.85 5.73
CA ILE A 77 -12.82 -6.75 7.09
C ILE A 77 -13.97 -6.50 8.07
N ASN A 78 -14.28 -7.49 8.91
CA ASN A 78 -15.25 -7.31 9.98
C ASN A 78 -14.59 -6.54 11.14
N TYR A 79 -14.88 -5.24 11.23
CA TYR A 79 -14.25 -4.34 12.20
C TYR A 79 -14.50 -4.76 13.65
N GLU A 80 -15.72 -5.19 14.00
CA GLU A 80 -16.06 -5.53 15.38
C GLU A 80 -15.31 -6.78 15.86
N GLU A 81 -15.16 -7.78 14.98
CA GLU A 81 -14.42 -9.02 15.31
C GLU A 81 -12.91 -8.82 15.38
N ASN A 82 -12.36 -7.86 14.62
CA ASN A 82 -10.91 -7.67 14.45
C ASN A 82 -10.42 -6.32 14.98
N LYS A 83 -11.24 -5.63 15.78
CA LYS A 83 -11.00 -4.24 16.19
C LYS A 83 -9.61 -4.03 16.77
N GLU A 84 -9.22 -4.86 17.74
CA GLU A 84 -7.92 -4.73 18.40
C GLU A 84 -6.75 -4.89 17.41
N GLN A 85 -6.83 -5.84 16.48
CA GLN A 85 -5.80 -6.10 15.48
C GLN A 85 -5.74 -4.97 14.45
N ILE A 86 -6.89 -4.47 14.01
CA ILE A 86 -7.00 -3.37 13.05
C ILE A 86 -6.43 -2.08 13.65
N GLU A 87 -6.82 -1.74 14.88
CA GLU A 87 -6.31 -0.53 15.55
C GLU A 87 -4.81 -0.68 15.86
N TRP A 88 -4.36 -1.86 16.32
CA TRP A 88 -2.93 -2.15 16.52
C TRP A 88 -2.10 -1.94 15.25
N PHE A 89 -2.64 -2.35 14.09
CA PHE A 89 -2.00 -2.17 12.80
C PHE A 89 -2.00 -0.71 12.38
N ARG A 90 -3.17 -0.04 12.45
CA ARG A 90 -3.35 1.37 12.08
C ARG A 90 -2.46 2.32 12.85
N GLU A 91 -2.33 2.13 14.16
CA GLU A 91 -1.47 2.95 15.02
C GLU A 91 0.02 2.88 14.63
N ARG A 92 0.41 1.84 13.89
CA ARG A 92 1.79 1.59 13.45
C ARG A 92 2.04 1.99 12.00
N ILE A 93 1.01 2.40 11.25
CA ILE A 93 1.18 2.89 9.88
C ILE A 93 1.96 4.20 9.91
N ILE A 94 3.03 4.26 9.12
CA ILE A 94 3.83 5.48 8.95
C ILE A 94 3.77 6.04 7.53
N LEU A 95 3.42 5.23 6.54
CA LEU A 95 3.14 5.64 5.17
C LEU A 95 2.05 4.75 4.59
N GLU A 96 1.14 5.33 3.82
CA GLU A 96 0.08 4.61 3.14
C GLU A 96 -0.12 5.19 1.74
N ASN A 97 -0.28 4.31 0.77
CA ASN A 97 -0.47 4.68 -0.61
C ASN A 97 -1.32 3.63 -1.32
N TYR A 98 -2.22 4.04 -2.21
CA TYR A 98 -2.88 3.13 -3.15
C TYR A 98 -2.92 3.73 -4.55
N ASP A 99 -3.15 2.88 -5.55
CA ASP A 99 -3.11 3.27 -6.96
C ASP A 99 -4.40 2.95 -7.72
N GLU A 100 -5.30 3.93 -7.81
CA GLU A 100 -6.60 3.82 -8.51
C GLU A 100 -6.49 3.53 -10.01
N ALA A 101 -5.36 3.87 -10.63
CA ALA A 101 -5.20 3.74 -12.08
C ALA A 101 -4.47 2.47 -12.53
N GLY A 102 -3.87 1.72 -11.60
CA GLY A 102 -2.96 0.62 -11.92
C GLY A 102 -1.64 1.03 -12.59
N PHE A 103 -1.18 2.27 -12.41
CA PHE A 103 0.12 2.76 -12.87
C PHE A 103 1.19 2.63 -11.78
N HIS A 104 2.47 2.54 -12.17
CA HIS A 104 3.62 2.47 -11.25
C HIS A 104 3.53 1.40 -10.16
N THR A 105 2.89 0.27 -10.42
CA THR A 105 2.69 -0.82 -9.44
C THR A 105 3.91 -1.74 -9.30
N GLN A 106 4.93 -1.54 -10.14
CA GLN A 106 6.08 -2.43 -10.24
C GLN A 106 7.15 -2.09 -9.19
N ASN A 107 7.87 -3.09 -8.69
CA ASN A 107 9.02 -2.95 -7.78
C ASN A 107 8.76 -2.05 -6.55
N PRO A 108 7.70 -2.29 -5.76
CA PRO A 108 7.49 -1.55 -4.53
C PRO A 108 8.62 -1.87 -3.54
N LYS A 109 9.18 -0.85 -2.89
CA LYS A 109 10.25 -1.04 -1.90
C LYS A 109 10.32 0.12 -0.91
N ILE A 110 10.93 -0.16 0.23
CA ILE A 110 11.32 0.82 1.23
C ILE A 110 12.85 0.89 1.34
N GLU A 111 13.39 2.10 1.49
CA GLU A 111 14.84 2.33 1.58
C GLU A 111 15.17 3.25 2.76
N TYR A 112 16.29 2.97 3.44
CA TYR A 112 16.86 3.84 4.46
C TYR A 112 17.90 4.77 3.83
N ILE A 113 17.65 6.08 3.87
CA ILE A 113 18.48 7.09 3.21
C ILE A 113 19.04 8.09 4.23
N ASN A 114 20.33 8.41 4.09
CA ASN A 114 21.06 9.40 4.90
C ASN A 114 20.91 9.20 6.41
N ASN A 115 20.84 7.94 6.86
CA ASN A 115 20.67 7.58 8.26
C ASN A 115 19.47 8.26 8.95
N ARG A 116 18.43 8.66 8.20
CA ARG A 116 17.30 9.43 8.75
C ARG A 116 15.96 9.14 8.11
N TYR A 117 15.94 8.89 6.81
CA TYR A 117 14.71 8.85 6.04
C TYR A 117 14.33 7.44 5.66
N ILE A 118 13.06 7.12 5.80
CA ILE A 118 12.47 5.93 5.20
C ILE A 118 11.66 6.39 4.01
N VAL A 119 12.04 5.93 2.84
CA VAL A 119 11.40 6.32 1.58
C VAL A 119 10.69 5.12 0.99
N PHE A 120 9.39 5.27 0.77
CA PHE A 120 8.59 4.34 -0.01
C PHE A 120 8.67 4.70 -1.49
N SER A 121 8.90 3.71 -2.33
CA SER A 121 9.00 3.87 -3.78
C SER A 121 8.33 2.74 -4.54
N ARG A 122 7.81 3.05 -5.72
CA ARG A 122 7.23 2.10 -6.68
C ARG A 122 7.30 2.68 -8.09
N GLY A 123 7.36 1.83 -9.10
CA GLY A 123 7.45 2.21 -10.52
C GLY A 123 8.63 3.11 -10.88
N GLY A 124 9.69 3.12 -10.06
CA GLY A 124 10.86 4.00 -10.23
C GLY A 124 10.73 5.41 -9.62
N TYR A 125 9.63 5.71 -8.92
CA TYR A 125 9.39 7.01 -8.27
C TYR A 125 9.29 6.87 -6.76
N TYR A 126 9.52 7.98 -6.06
CA TYR A 126 9.29 8.10 -4.62
C TYR A 126 7.85 8.53 -4.41
N TYR A 127 7.19 7.91 -3.45
CA TYR A 127 5.77 8.11 -3.17
C TYR A 127 5.49 8.50 -1.72
N GLY A 128 6.39 8.14 -0.80
CA GLY A 128 6.28 8.55 0.58
C GLY A 128 7.64 8.71 1.25
N LEU A 129 7.69 9.59 2.25
CA LEU A 129 8.86 9.79 3.10
C LEU A 129 8.43 9.95 4.55
N TYR A 130 9.00 9.10 5.40
CA TYR A 130 8.95 9.23 6.85
C TYR A 130 10.30 9.71 7.37
N ASP A 131 10.28 10.81 8.13
CA ASP A 131 11.46 11.35 8.80
C ASP A 131 11.52 10.77 10.22
N ILE A 132 12.49 9.89 10.46
CA ILE A 132 12.65 9.20 11.75
C ILE A 132 12.97 10.20 12.87
N PHE A 133 13.76 11.24 12.58
CA PHE A 133 14.16 12.23 13.56
C PHE A 133 12.96 13.06 14.02
N LEU A 134 12.12 13.50 13.08
CA LEU A 134 10.90 14.25 13.38
C LEU A 134 9.72 13.36 13.81
N LYS A 135 9.83 12.05 13.63
CA LYS A 135 8.76 11.05 13.81
C LYS A 135 7.50 11.40 13.01
N LYS A 136 7.68 11.89 11.77
CA LYS A 136 6.60 12.41 10.94
C LYS A 136 6.63 11.87 9.51
N ASP A 137 5.45 11.53 9.01
CA ASP A 137 5.15 11.22 7.61
C ASP A 137 5.16 12.50 6.78
N THR A 138 6.36 12.98 6.46
CA THR A 138 6.57 14.30 5.85
C THR A 138 5.97 14.38 4.46
N PHE A 139 5.97 13.27 3.72
CA PHE A 139 5.26 13.12 2.44
C PHE A 139 4.48 11.81 2.48
N ASN A 140 3.15 11.89 2.47
CA ASN A 140 2.27 10.73 2.60
C ASN A 140 0.94 10.95 1.87
N ILE A 141 0.99 10.86 0.54
CA ILE A 141 -0.20 11.05 -0.30
C ILE A 141 -0.87 9.68 -0.46
N GLY A 142 -2.06 9.52 0.15
CA GLY A 142 -2.83 8.28 0.12
C GLY A 142 -3.22 7.84 -1.31
N SER A 143 -3.80 8.75 -2.11
CA SER A 143 -4.13 8.50 -3.53
C SER A 143 -3.50 9.53 -4.46
N PRO A 144 -2.30 9.26 -4.98
CA PRO A 144 -1.63 10.21 -5.88
C PRO A 144 -2.34 10.36 -7.22
N TRP A 145 -3.05 9.33 -7.69
CA TRP A 145 -3.85 9.45 -8.91
C TRP A 145 -5.03 10.39 -8.71
N HIS A 146 -5.75 10.25 -7.58
CA HIS A 146 -6.85 11.16 -7.24
C HIS A 146 -6.35 12.60 -7.13
N GLU A 147 -5.26 12.81 -6.38
CA GLU A 147 -4.69 14.15 -6.20
C GLU A 147 -4.23 14.77 -7.52
N TRP A 148 -3.59 13.98 -8.39
CA TRP A 148 -3.25 14.41 -9.74
C TRP A 148 -4.49 14.84 -10.53
N ARG A 149 -5.54 14.01 -10.52
CA ARG A 149 -6.78 14.27 -11.25
C ARG A 149 -7.43 15.58 -10.80
N GLU A 150 -7.51 15.81 -9.49
CA GLU A 150 -8.06 17.05 -8.93
C GLU A 150 -7.21 18.27 -9.31
N LYS A 151 -5.89 18.20 -9.12
CA LYS A 151 -4.99 19.36 -9.31
C LYS A 151 -4.73 19.70 -10.78
N SER A 152 -4.71 18.71 -11.67
CA SER A 152 -4.48 18.92 -13.11
C SER A 152 -5.75 19.34 -13.86
N GLY A 153 -6.93 19.15 -13.25
CA GLY A 153 -8.21 19.30 -13.94
C GLY A 153 -8.47 18.21 -14.99
N TYR A 154 -7.71 17.11 -14.96
CA TYR A 154 -7.88 15.98 -15.88
C TYR A 154 -9.21 15.28 -15.62
N LYS A 155 -10.06 15.17 -16.66
CA LYS A 155 -11.43 14.64 -16.54
C LYS A 155 -11.58 13.17 -16.94
N SER A 156 -10.47 12.43 -17.10
CA SER A 156 -10.36 11.09 -17.69
C SER A 156 -10.39 11.07 -19.22
N GLU A 157 -9.44 10.35 -19.82
CA GLU A 157 -9.50 9.90 -21.21
C GLU A 157 -9.87 8.43 -21.22
N LYS A 158 -11.16 8.15 -21.46
CA LYS A 158 -11.72 6.80 -21.44
C LYS A 158 -11.02 5.82 -22.41
N TYR A 159 -10.30 6.32 -23.41
CA TYR A 159 -9.73 5.51 -24.49
C TYR A 159 -8.22 5.66 -24.71
N ASP A 160 -7.56 6.63 -24.10
CA ASP A 160 -6.10 6.83 -24.27
C ASP A 160 -5.37 6.74 -22.92
N ARG A 161 -5.23 5.49 -22.46
CA ARG A 161 -4.48 5.16 -21.24
C ARG A 161 -2.99 5.52 -21.35
N ASN A 162 -2.43 5.61 -22.56
CA ASN A 162 -1.02 5.97 -22.75
C ASN A 162 -0.80 7.47 -22.49
N LYS A 163 -1.70 8.31 -23.01
CA LYS A 163 -1.68 9.75 -22.73
C LYS A 163 -1.96 10.03 -21.26
N GLU A 164 -2.94 9.35 -20.66
CA GLU A 164 -3.19 9.41 -19.22
C GLU A 164 -1.92 9.10 -18.42
N LYS A 165 -1.30 7.95 -18.71
CA LYS A 165 -0.07 7.52 -18.05
C LYS A 165 1.02 8.57 -18.19
N LYS A 166 1.27 9.08 -19.40
CA LYS A 166 2.35 10.07 -19.62
C LYS A 166 2.14 11.35 -18.80
N LEU A 167 0.93 11.88 -18.77
CA LEU A 167 0.61 13.08 -17.99
C LEU A 167 0.74 12.82 -16.49
N TYR A 168 0.31 11.64 -16.03
CA TYR A 168 0.48 11.21 -14.65
C TYR A 168 1.96 11.04 -14.28
N ASP A 169 2.77 10.40 -15.14
CA ASP A 169 4.22 10.24 -14.96
C ASP A 169 4.92 11.59 -14.78
N GLU A 170 4.62 12.55 -15.65
CA GLU A 170 5.16 13.91 -15.57
C GLU A 170 4.76 14.60 -14.27
N TRP A 171 3.51 14.44 -13.83
CA TRP A 171 3.04 15.02 -12.58
C TRP A 171 3.71 14.38 -11.36
N ILE A 172 3.78 13.05 -11.27
CA ILE A 172 4.45 12.33 -10.18
C ILE A 172 5.91 12.72 -10.07
N LYS A 173 6.61 12.80 -11.21
CA LYS A 173 8.02 13.21 -11.27
C LYS A 173 8.23 14.57 -10.64
N ASN A 174 7.38 15.54 -10.97
CA ASN A 174 7.58 16.94 -10.61
C ASN A 174 7.02 17.31 -9.23
N ASN A 175 5.93 16.66 -8.78
CA ASN A 175 5.17 17.08 -7.59
C ASN A 175 5.34 16.14 -6.40
N ILE A 176 5.83 14.92 -6.59
CA ILE A 176 6.07 14.00 -5.47
C ILE A 176 7.54 13.61 -5.42
N HIS A 177 8.03 12.99 -6.50
CA HIS A 177 9.37 12.42 -6.50
C HIS A 177 10.47 13.48 -6.35
N ALA A 178 10.38 14.59 -7.09
CA ALA A 178 11.32 15.70 -6.99
C ALA A 178 11.25 16.39 -5.62
N GLU A 179 10.05 16.57 -5.05
CA GLU A 179 9.89 17.21 -3.74
C GLU A 179 10.53 16.38 -2.62
N ILE A 180 10.29 15.07 -2.61
CA ILE A 180 10.93 14.14 -1.66
C ILE A 180 12.45 14.20 -1.81
N LYS A 181 12.97 14.13 -3.04
CA LYS A 181 14.42 14.24 -3.29
C LYS A 181 15.00 15.55 -2.76
N ASN A 182 14.35 16.67 -3.06
CA ASN A 182 14.80 17.99 -2.60
C ASN A 182 14.75 18.12 -1.08
N TYR A 183 13.74 17.54 -0.44
CA TYR A 183 13.64 17.53 1.02
C TYR A 183 14.80 16.76 1.66
N ILE A 184 15.10 15.56 1.16
CA ILE A 184 16.25 14.74 1.61
C ILE A 184 17.57 15.48 1.42
N LEU A 185 17.74 16.20 0.30
CA LEU A 185 18.97 16.93 0.01
C LEU A 185 19.15 18.15 0.92
N THR A 186 18.07 18.86 1.23
CA THR A 186 18.08 20.09 2.03
C THR A 186 18.24 19.81 3.53
N ASN A 187 17.83 18.63 4.02
CA ASN A 187 17.75 18.32 5.45
C ASN A 187 18.73 17.22 5.90
N LYS A 188 19.85 17.03 5.19
CA LYS A 188 20.89 16.04 5.54
C LYS A 188 21.45 16.21 6.94
#